data_AF-A0A1I2NQ64-F1
#
_entry.id   AF-A0A1I2NQ64-F1
#
_cell.length_a   1.000
_cell.length_b   1.000
_cell.length_c   1.000
_cell.angle_alpha   90.00
_cell.angle_beta   90.00
_cell.angle_gamma   90.00
#
_symmetry.space_group_name_H-M   'P 1'
#
loop_
_entity.id
_entity.type
_entity.pdbx_description
1 polymer ?
#
loop_
_entity_poly.entity_id
_entity_poly.type
_entity_poly.pdbx_seq_one_letter_code
_entity_poly.pdbx_strand_id
1 'polypeptide(L)'
;MKLSRLKIQNKAVLKHLAVILLCSITLTLGACTKAGDTKEEVSKQEETVVQAPEIEKKKFNYNPYLMVKEQREFIGEDYDRYKELLDAVIDGKTEVNMDLESQKQCDRISRGIFAGFFPKVFIDDFTYDVDSKKINITYKIPVGEYKIKVNDFIAKVEEILNDNLSEKDDDFTKALKLYKYVATHITYDDDPMHSSYKGIMEGVGLCQTYSSIYEFLLRQVGIECSEAGGPMINGTHHAWTIAKIDGINYHFDPTFESTNPLSNGQGVMYFAMSDEERYDTGALPNYISPTRDWFPNMERRVCPEARYSSFRNCNKWEIDDKDKKIKMYNNDKVVYEYDIMK
;
A
#
# COMPACT_ATOMS: atom_id res chain seq x y z
N MET A 1 -33.83 34.04 3.12
CA MET A 1 -33.54 35.47 3.33
C MET A 1 -32.02 35.66 3.25
N LYS A 2 -31.57 36.45 2.26
CA LYS A 2 -30.28 37.16 2.11
C LYS A 2 -28.94 36.40 2.27
N LEU A 3 -28.30 36.26 1.09
CA LEU A 3 -26.86 36.37 0.86
C LEU A 3 -26.21 37.50 1.67
N SER A 4 -25.02 37.28 2.21
CA SER A 4 -24.00 38.34 2.33
C SER A 4 -22.59 37.76 2.28
N ARG A 5 -21.73 38.47 1.54
CA ARG A 5 -20.33 38.20 1.18
C ARG A 5 -19.39 38.69 2.29
N LEU A 6 -18.17 38.11 2.37
CA LEU A 6 -16.89 38.82 2.56
C LEU A 6 -15.74 37.84 2.25
N LYS A 7 -15.09 37.91 1.07
CA LYS A 7 -13.80 38.56 0.74
C LYS A 7 -12.55 38.03 1.46
N ILE A 8 -11.82 37.17 0.73
CA ILE A 8 -10.40 37.22 0.32
C ILE A 8 -9.36 37.65 1.37
N GLN A 9 -8.38 36.77 1.61
CA GLN A 9 -6.93 37.03 1.42
C GLN A 9 -6.12 35.72 1.50
N ASN A 10 -5.55 35.26 0.37
CA ASN A 10 -4.09 35.16 0.25
C ASN A 10 -3.66 34.86 -1.20
N LYS A 11 -2.66 35.63 -1.65
CA LYS A 11 -2.01 35.59 -2.95
C LYS A 11 -0.81 34.63 -2.92
N ALA A 12 -0.32 34.33 -4.13
CA ALA A 12 0.85 33.51 -4.51
C ALA A 12 0.46 32.05 -4.77
N VAL A 13 0.63 31.44 -5.95
CA VAL A 13 1.61 31.64 -7.03
C VAL A 13 0.96 31.28 -8.37
N LEU A 14 1.06 32.17 -9.37
CA LEU A 14 0.76 31.89 -10.77
C LEU A 14 1.91 32.47 -11.60
N LYS A 15 2.63 31.60 -12.35
CA LYS A 15 3.49 31.88 -13.52
C LYS A 15 4.18 30.57 -13.91
N HIS A 16 4.21 30.04 -15.13
CA HIS A 16 3.67 30.42 -16.44
C HIS A 16 3.68 29.13 -17.28
N LEU A 17 2.67 28.98 -18.16
CA LEU A 17 2.60 27.96 -19.20
C LEU A 17 2.96 28.60 -20.56
N ALA A 18 3.43 27.74 -21.47
CA ALA A 18 3.51 27.88 -22.94
C ALA A 18 4.79 28.47 -23.55
N VAL A 19 5.35 27.76 -24.53
CA VAL A 19 5.59 28.17 -25.94
C VAL A 19 6.29 27.00 -26.67
N ILE A 20 5.57 26.22 -27.50
CA ILE A 20 5.41 26.25 -28.98
C ILE A 20 6.36 25.30 -29.74
N LEU A 21 5.71 24.39 -30.47
CA LEU A 21 6.18 23.47 -31.49
C LEU A 21 6.34 24.21 -32.83
N LEU A 22 7.47 24.07 -33.54
CA LEU A 22 7.59 24.18 -35.01
C LEU A 22 9.03 23.92 -35.47
N CYS A 23 9.24 22.89 -36.27
CA CYS A 23 10.42 22.74 -37.12
C CYS A 23 9.93 22.43 -38.54
N SER A 24 10.06 23.42 -39.42
CA SER A 24 9.84 23.28 -40.86
C SER A 24 11.17 23.40 -41.60
N ILE A 25 11.33 22.48 -42.53
CA ILE A 25 12.42 22.29 -43.48
C ILE A 25 12.47 23.45 -44.48
N THR A 26 13.67 23.96 -44.80
CA THR A 26 14.01 24.46 -46.14
C THR A 26 15.48 24.21 -46.48
N LEU A 27 15.71 23.58 -47.63
CA LEU A 27 16.97 23.50 -48.38
C LEU A 27 17.09 24.74 -49.29
N THR A 28 18.30 25.29 -49.49
CA THR A 28 19.03 25.29 -50.79
C THR A 28 20.21 26.28 -50.86
N LEU A 29 21.35 25.73 -51.32
CA LEU A 29 22.33 26.23 -52.33
C LEU A 29 23.06 27.59 -52.18
N GLY A 30 24.40 27.52 -52.13
CA GLY A 30 25.22 28.03 -53.25
C GLY A 30 26.29 29.10 -52.98
N ALA A 31 27.55 28.70 -53.20
CA ALA A 31 28.66 29.43 -53.87
C ALA A 31 29.76 30.20 -53.07
N CYS A 32 30.98 29.63 -53.21
CA CYS A 32 32.30 30.24 -53.50
C CYS A 32 32.88 31.40 -52.66
N THR A 33 34.05 31.18 -52.05
CA THR A 33 35.38 31.64 -52.56
C THR A 33 36.53 31.23 -51.61
N LYS A 34 37.77 31.26 -52.14
CA LYS A 34 39.02 30.70 -51.60
C LYS A 34 39.72 31.57 -50.53
N ALA A 35 40.41 30.85 -49.64
CA ALA A 35 41.76 31.07 -49.06
C ALA A 35 42.04 32.30 -48.19
N GLY A 36 42.42 32.03 -46.93
CA GLY A 36 43.15 32.93 -46.04
C GLY A 36 43.41 32.25 -44.69
N ASP A 37 44.67 31.90 -44.43
CA ASP A 37 45.14 31.30 -43.19
C ASP A 37 44.85 32.16 -41.95
N THR A 38 44.17 31.57 -40.95
CA THR A 38 44.35 31.98 -39.54
C THR A 38 44.08 30.79 -38.63
N LYS A 39 45.04 30.53 -37.74
CA LYS A 39 45.02 29.46 -36.74
C LYS A 39 43.94 29.75 -35.69
N GLU A 40 42.99 28.84 -35.52
CA GLU A 40 42.16 28.75 -34.32
C GLU A 40 42.45 27.43 -33.60
N GLU A 41 42.79 27.55 -32.31
CA GLU A 41 42.97 26.45 -31.38
C GLU A 41 41.65 25.69 -31.21
N VAL A 42 41.63 24.43 -31.65
CA VAL A 42 40.52 23.51 -31.36
C VAL A 42 40.69 23.00 -29.93
N SER A 43 39.97 23.61 -29.01
CA SER A 43 39.66 23.05 -27.71
C SER A 43 38.89 21.74 -27.89
N LYS A 44 39.45 20.62 -27.41
CA LYS A 44 38.73 19.35 -27.29
C LYS A 44 37.64 19.52 -26.24
N GLN A 45 36.39 19.66 -26.68
CA GLN A 45 35.25 19.33 -25.81
C GLN A 45 35.14 17.80 -25.76
N GLU A 46 35.39 17.24 -24.58
CA GLU A 46 35.00 15.87 -24.26
C GLU A 46 33.47 15.79 -24.28
N GLU A 47 32.93 14.97 -25.19
CA GLU A 47 31.54 14.53 -25.12
C GLU A 47 31.35 13.70 -23.85
N THR A 48 30.73 14.30 -22.84
CA THR A 48 30.18 13.56 -21.70
C THR A 48 29.04 12.68 -22.21
N VAL A 49 29.34 11.39 -22.40
CA VAL A 49 28.33 10.36 -22.61
C VAL A 49 27.47 10.29 -21.35
N VAL A 50 26.30 10.92 -21.38
CA VAL A 50 25.28 10.74 -20.35
C VAL A 50 24.79 9.31 -20.49
N GLN A 51 25.29 8.41 -19.63
CA GLN A 51 24.73 7.07 -19.50
C GLN A 51 23.25 7.21 -19.14
N ALA A 52 22.40 6.60 -19.96
CA ALA A 52 20.99 6.44 -19.61
C ALA A 52 20.91 5.72 -18.26
N PRO A 53 20.05 6.18 -17.33
CA PRO A 53 19.94 5.55 -16.03
C PRO A 53 19.61 4.07 -16.22
N GLU A 54 20.43 3.22 -15.62
CA GLU A 54 20.20 1.79 -15.54
C GLU A 54 18.83 1.58 -14.90
N ILE A 55 17.87 1.01 -15.65
CA ILE A 55 16.53 0.75 -15.13
C ILE A 55 16.70 -0.30 -14.04
N GLU A 56 16.69 0.13 -12.77
CA GLU A 56 16.83 -0.78 -11.64
C GLU A 56 15.68 -1.80 -11.69
N LYS A 57 16.04 -3.08 -11.81
CA LYS A 57 15.06 -4.16 -11.88
C LYS A 57 14.31 -4.23 -10.55
N LYS A 58 12.98 -4.12 -10.59
CA LYS A 58 12.11 -4.27 -9.42
C LYS A 58 12.35 -5.65 -8.76
N LYS A 59 12.60 -5.65 -7.45
CA LYS A 59 12.88 -6.82 -6.61
C LYS A 59 11.58 -7.40 -6.05
N PHE A 60 10.66 -6.53 -5.63
CA PHE A 60 9.33 -6.89 -5.17
C PHE A 60 8.30 -6.56 -6.24
N ASN A 61 7.48 -7.54 -6.63
CA ASN A 61 6.42 -7.38 -7.63
C ASN A 61 5.06 -7.57 -6.96
N TYR A 62 4.05 -6.85 -7.45
CA TYR A 62 2.70 -6.96 -6.94
C TYR A 62 2.12 -8.36 -7.21
N ASN A 63 1.55 -8.98 -6.19
CA ASN A 63 0.83 -10.24 -6.29
C ASN A 63 -0.67 -10.04 -5.96
N PRO A 64 -1.57 -10.13 -6.95
CA PRO A 64 -2.99 -9.91 -6.74
C PRO A 64 -3.70 -11.09 -6.07
N TYR A 65 -3.09 -12.28 -6.07
CA TYR A 65 -3.77 -13.54 -5.70
C TYR A 65 -3.71 -13.88 -4.21
N LEU A 66 -3.13 -12.98 -3.40
CA LEU A 66 -2.90 -13.21 -1.98
C LEU A 66 -4.19 -13.12 -1.18
N MET A 67 -4.39 -14.09 -0.30
CA MET A 67 -5.54 -14.21 0.60
C MET A 67 -5.08 -14.65 1.98
N VAL A 68 -5.80 -14.23 3.02
CA VAL A 68 -5.65 -14.89 4.32
C VAL A 68 -6.21 -16.31 4.26
N LYS A 69 -5.76 -17.19 5.17
CA LYS A 69 -6.11 -18.61 5.18
C LYS A 69 -7.63 -18.86 5.07
N GLU A 70 -8.41 -18.14 5.86
CA GLU A 70 -9.86 -18.33 5.98
C GLU A 70 -10.60 -17.87 4.71
N GLN A 71 -10.08 -16.85 4.02
CA GLN A 71 -10.57 -16.45 2.69
C GLN A 71 -10.27 -17.55 1.66
N ARG A 72 -9.04 -18.08 1.66
CA ARG A 72 -8.65 -19.15 0.74
C ARG A 72 -9.46 -20.43 0.94
N GLU A 73 -9.75 -20.78 2.19
CA GLU A 73 -10.61 -21.91 2.57
C GLU A 73 -12.06 -21.68 2.13
N PHE A 74 -12.60 -20.48 2.31
CA PHE A 74 -13.95 -20.13 1.88
C PHE A 74 -14.13 -20.21 0.36
N ILE A 75 -13.15 -19.73 -0.42
CA ILE A 75 -13.16 -19.84 -1.88
C ILE A 75 -13.06 -21.32 -2.30
N GLY A 76 -12.26 -22.12 -1.58
CA GLY A 76 -12.22 -23.57 -1.76
C GLY A 76 -11.76 -23.99 -3.16
N GLU A 77 -12.57 -24.83 -3.81
CA GLU A 77 -12.31 -25.35 -5.17
C GLU A 77 -12.46 -24.30 -6.27
N ASP A 78 -13.12 -23.17 -5.98
CA ASP A 78 -13.34 -22.09 -6.94
C ASP A 78 -12.12 -21.16 -7.09
N TYR A 79 -10.97 -21.49 -6.50
CA TYR A 79 -9.82 -20.58 -6.47
C TYR A 79 -9.25 -20.26 -7.85
N ASP A 80 -9.22 -21.23 -8.77
CA ASP A 80 -8.77 -20.97 -10.14
C ASP A 80 -9.75 -20.06 -10.89
N ARG A 81 -11.07 -20.20 -10.66
CA ARG A 81 -12.11 -19.31 -11.19
C ARG A 81 -12.00 -17.91 -10.60
N TYR A 82 -11.70 -17.79 -9.31
CA TYR A 82 -11.41 -16.51 -8.67
C TYR A 82 -10.23 -15.80 -9.35
N LYS A 83 -9.12 -16.51 -9.62
CA LYS A 83 -7.96 -15.92 -10.30
C LYS A 83 -8.32 -15.46 -11.71
N GLU A 84 -9.03 -16.28 -12.47
CA GLU A 84 -9.48 -15.92 -13.82
C GLU A 84 -10.38 -14.67 -13.83
N LEU A 85 -11.33 -14.59 -12.87
CA LEU A 85 -12.16 -13.40 -12.72
C LEU A 85 -11.34 -12.18 -12.28
N LEU A 86 -10.38 -12.35 -11.37
CA LEU A 86 -9.51 -11.26 -10.93
C LEU A 86 -8.61 -10.75 -12.06
N ASP A 87 -8.05 -11.63 -12.88
CA ASP A 87 -7.25 -11.26 -14.05
C ASP A 87 -8.11 -10.47 -15.05
N ALA A 88 -9.33 -10.93 -15.30
CA ALA A 88 -10.29 -10.21 -16.14
C ALA A 88 -10.64 -8.83 -15.57
N VAL A 89 -10.81 -8.73 -14.25
CA VAL A 89 -11.03 -7.47 -13.54
C VAL A 89 -9.84 -6.55 -13.70
N ILE A 90 -8.60 -7.01 -13.47
CA ILE A 90 -7.37 -6.22 -13.65
C ILE A 90 -7.24 -5.72 -15.10
N ASP A 91 -7.59 -6.55 -16.08
CA ASP A 91 -7.59 -6.20 -17.50
C ASP A 91 -8.69 -5.21 -17.91
N GLY A 92 -9.66 -4.94 -17.04
CA GLY A 92 -10.82 -4.09 -17.29
C GLY A 92 -11.84 -4.73 -18.23
N LYS A 93 -11.99 -6.05 -18.23
CA LYS A 93 -13.01 -6.73 -19.03
C LYS A 93 -14.40 -6.44 -18.46
N THR A 94 -15.39 -6.29 -19.34
CA THR A 94 -16.81 -6.12 -18.95
C THR A 94 -17.58 -7.44 -19.00
N GLU A 95 -17.01 -8.48 -19.62
CA GLU A 95 -17.59 -9.81 -19.72
C GLU A 95 -16.51 -10.89 -19.61
N VAL A 96 -16.85 -12.01 -18.96
CA VAL A 96 -15.99 -13.20 -18.83
C VAL A 96 -16.84 -14.43 -19.12
N ASN A 97 -16.39 -15.29 -20.05
CA ASN A 97 -17.00 -16.59 -20.25
C ASN A 97 -16.52 -17.51 -19.12
N MET A 98 -17.41 -17.94 -18.24
CA MET A 98 -17.05 -18.78 -17.10
C MET A 98 -18.23 -19.68 -16.76
N ASP A 99 -18.03 -20.99 -16.87
CA ASP A 99 -19.05 -21.97 -16.54
C ASP A 99 -19.19 -22.09 -15.02
N LEU A 100 -20.19 -21.38 -14.49
CA LEU A 100 -20.60 -21.41 -13.09
C LEU A 100 -21.97 -22.09 -12.94
N GLU A 101 -22.18 -22.69 -11.78
CA GLU A 101 -23.43 -23.36 -11.41
C GLU A 101 -24.57 -22.36 -11.14
N SER A 102 -24.25 -21.16 -10.64
CA SER A 102 -25.24 -20.14 -10.28
C SER A 102 -24.61 -18.78 -9.96
N GLN A 103 -25.45 -17.76 -9.83
CA GLN A 103 -25.07 -16.46 -9.26
C GLN A 103 -24.40 -16.60 -7.89
N LYS A 104 -24.81 -17.57 -7.05
CA LYS A 104 -24.19 -17.76 -5.72
C LYS A 104 -22.71 -18.16 -5.80
N GLN A 105 -22.31 -18.88 -6.84
CA GLN A 105 -20.90 -19.20 -7.08
C GLN A 105 -20.14 -17.96 -7.55
N CYS A 106 -20.76 -17.13 -8.41
CA CYS A 106 -20.23 -15.82 -8.81
C CYS A 106 -20.01 -14.91 -7.57
N ASP A 107 -21.00 -14.83 -6.69
CA ASP A 107 -20.94 -14.05 -5.44
C ASP A 107 -19.83 -14.56 -4.51
N ARG A 108 -19.56 -15.88 -4.50
CA ARG A 108 -18.47 -16.46 -3.72
C ARG A 108 -17.12 -16.00 -4.22
N ILE A 109 -16.85 -16.10 -5.52
CA ILE A 109 -15.55 -15.71 -6.09
C ILE A 109 -15.36 -14.19 -6.09
N SER A 110 -16.40 -13.41 -6.38
CA SER A 110 -16.34 -11.95 -6.38
C SER A 110 -16.14 -11.38 -4.97
N ARG A 111 -16.65 -12.05 -3.92
CA ARG A 111 -16.34 -11.70 -2.52
C ARG A 111 -14.84 -11.76 -2.21
N GLY A 112 -14.09 -12.68 -2.81
CA GLY A 112 -12.63 -12.72 -2.71
C GLY A 112 -11.98 -11.45 -3.27
N ILE A 113 -12.50 -10.94 -4.39
CA ILE A 113 -12.06 -9.68 -5.01
C ILE A 113 -12.37 -8.51 -4.08
N PHE A 114 -13.60 -8.43 -3.55
CA PHE A 114 -13.98 -7.37 -2.62
C PHE A 114 -13.19 -7.42 -1.29
N ALA A 115 -12.72 -8.58 -0.87
CA ALA A 115 -11.88 -8.69 0.32
C ALA A 115 -10.44 -8.23 0.07
N GLY A 116 -9.82 -8.63 -1.05
CA GLY A 116 -8.37 -8.49 -1.25
C GLY A 116 -7.90 -7.40 -2.23
N PHE A 117 -8.75 -6.95 -3.16
CA PHE A 117 -8.34 -6.07 -4.26
C PHE A 117 -8.77 -4.62 -3.99
N PHE A 118 -7.84 -3.69 -3.73
CA PHE A 118 -8.21 -2.32 -3.34
C PHE A 118 -8.88 -1.49 -4.45
N PRO A 119 -8.51 -1.62 -5.74
CA PRO A 119 -9.25 -0.97 -6.82
C PRO A 119 -10.71 -1.43 -6.98
N LYS A 120 -11.19 -2.39 -6.17
CA LYS A 120 -12.62 -2.74 -6.02
C LYS A 120 -13.54 -1.54 -5.80
N VAL A 121 -13.02 -0.43 -5.26
CA VAL A 121 -13.83 0.78 -5.01
C VAL A 121 -14.51 1.29 -6.28
N PHE A 122 -13.92 1.01 -7.45
CA PHE A 122 -14.44 1.39 -8.77
C PHE A 122 -15.28 0.30 -9.44
N ILE A 123 -15.41 -0.87 -8.84
CA ILE A 123 -16.29 -1.94 -9.32
C ILE A 123 -17.68 -1.71 -8.73
N ASP A 124 -18.70 -1.85 -9.56
CA ASP A 124 -20.09 -1.73 -9.16
C ASP A 124 -20.70 -3.09 -8.85
N ASP A 125 -20.69 -4.01 -9.81
CA ASP A 125 -21.37 -5.31 -9.68
C ASP A 125 -20.77 -6.44 -10.54
N PHE A 126 -21.07 -7.68 -10.14
CA PHE A 126 -20.83 -8.91 -10.89
C PHE A 126 -22.15 -9.70 -11.05
N THR A 127 -22.70 -9.73 -12.27
CA THR A 127 -23.93 -10.48 -12.57
C THR A 127 -23.62 -11.68 -13.47
N TYR A 128 -24.05 -12.88 -13.08
CA TYR A 128 -23.91 -14.12 -13.83
C TYR A 128 -25.17 -14.47 -14.60
N ASP A 129 -25.02 -14.66 -15.91
CA ASP A 129 -26.05 -15.20 -16.79
C ASP A 129 -25.80 -16.70 -17.01
N VAL A 130 -26.74 -17.51 -16.50
CA VAL A 130 -26.68 -18.98 -16.56
C VAL A 130 -26.84 -19.51 -17.99
N ASP A 131 -27.65 -18.84 -18.82
CA ASP A 131 -27.94 -19.31 -20.18
C ASP A 131 -26.74 -19.08 -21.10
N SER A 132 -26.12 -17.90 -20.98
CA SER A 132 -24.93 -17.56 -21.78
C SER A 132 -23.60 -17.99 -21.14
N LYS A 133 -23.62 -18.45 -19.88
CA LYS A 133 -22.44 -18.82 -19.08
C LYS A 133 -21.41 -17.68 -18.99
N LYS A 134 -21.91 -16.48 -18.74
CA LYS A 134 -21.11 -15.25 -18.70
C LYS A 134 -21.27 -14.52 -17.39
N ILE A 135 -20.15 -13.98 -16.88
CA ILE A 135 -20.15 -12.96 -15.84
C ILE A 135 -20.06 -11.60 -16.53
N ASN A 136 -21.01 -10.73 -16.26
CA ASN A 136 -21.00 -9.32 -16.63
C ASN A 136 -20.42 -8.51 -15.46
N ILE A 137 -19.46 -7.63 -15.77
CA ILE A 137 -18.76 -6.79 -14.80
C ILE A 137 -19.10 -5.33 -15.10
N THR A 138 -19.65 -4.64 -14.11
CA THR A 138 -19.99 -3.22 -14.22
C THR A 138 -19.03 -2.38 -13.37
N TYR A 139 -18.58 -1.26 -13.92
CA TYR A 139 -17.66 -0.33 -13.25
C TYR A 139 -18.34 1.03 -13.03
N LYS A 140 -17.99 1.68 -11.92
CA LYS A 140 -18.51 3.02 -11.54
C LYS A 140 -17.90 4.16 -12.37
N ILE A 141 -16.83 3.87 -13.09
CA ILE A 141 -16.10 4.79 -13.96
C ILE A 141 -15.88 4.14 -15.33
N PRO A 142 -15.61 4.91 -16.39
CA PRO A 142 -15.31 4.35 -17.71
C PRO A 142 -14.14 3.34 -17.65
N VAL A 143 -14.26 2.22 -18.37
CA VAL A 143 -13.26 1.13 -18.37
C VAL A 143 -11.84 1.63 -18.67
N GLY A 144 -11.69 2.59 -19.60
CA GLY A 144 -10.39 3.18 -19.92
C GLY A 144 -9.75 3.87 -18.72
N GLU A 145 -10.54 4.61 -17.93
CA GLU A 145 -10.08 5.25 -16.69
C GLU A 145 -9.80 4.22 -15.59
N TYR A 146 -10.68 3.23 -15.45
CA TYR A 146 -10.51 2.13 -14.50
C TYR A 146 -9.16 1.40 -14.67
N LYS A 147 -8.79 1.05 -15.91
CA LYS A 147 -7.51 0.39 -16.19
C LYS A 147 -6.30 1.23 -15.79
N ILE A 148 -6.37 2.55 -16.02
CA ILE A 148 -5.32 3.48 -15.58
C ILE A 148 -5.23 3.45 -14.05
N LYS A 149 -6.37 3.55 -13.33
CA LYS A 149 -6.40 3.51 -11.86
C LYS A 149 -5.86 2.21 -11.27
N VAL A 150 -6.09 1.07 -11.93
CA VAL A 150 -5.53 -0.23 -11.54
C VAL A 150 -4.01 -0.27 -11.77
N ASN A 151 -3.54 0.14 -12.95
CA ASN A 151 -2.11 0.14 -13.27
C ASN A 151 -1.32 1.10 -12.37
N ASP A 152 -1.85 2.30 -12.11
CA ASP A 152 -1.25 3.27 -11.19
C ASP A 152 -1.15 2.70 -9.78
N PHE A 153 -2.19 1.99 -9.32
CA PHE A 153 -2.17 1.33 -8.02
C PHE A 153 -1.12 0.23 -7.94
N ILE A 154 -1.06 -0.65 -8.94
CA ILE A 154 -0.04 -1.72 -9.00
C ILE A 154 1.36 -1.12 -8.96
N ALA A 155 1.62 -0.11 -9.80
CA ALA A 155 2.90 0.58 -9.85
C ALA A 155 3.26 1.22 -8.50
N LYS A 156 2.28 1.85 -7.83
CA LYS A 156 2.48 2.48 -6.51
C LYS A 156 2.80 1.46 -5.43
N VAL A 157 2.12 0.31 -5.40
CA VAL A 157 2.44 -0.76 -4.44
C VAL A 157 3.87 -1.27 -4.66
N GLU A 158 4.26 -1.51 -5.91
CA GLU A 158 5.62 -1.95 -6.22
C GLU A 158 6.66 -0.90 -5.84
N GLU A 159 6.41 0.38 -6.10
CA GLU A 159 7.25 1.51 -5.63
C GLU A 159 7.43 1.44 -4.11
N ILE A 160 6.34 1.37 -3.35
CA ILE A 160 6.37 1.30 -1.88
C ILE A 160 7.24 0.13 -1.40
N LEU A 161 7.04 -1.06 -1.97
CA LEU A 161 7.80 -2.24 -1.56
C LEU A 161 9.28 -2.12 -1.89
N ASN A 162 9.63 -1.65 -3.09
CA ASN A 162 11.03 -1.55 -3.53
C ASN A 162 11.79 -0.39 -2.87
N ASP A 163 11.11 0.71 -2.52
CA ASP A 163 11.72 1.85 -1.85
C ASP A 163 12.00 1.58 -0.37
N ASN A 164 11.20 0.72 0.26
CA ASN A 164 11.29 0.48 1.70
C ASN A 164 12.03 -0.81 2.05
N LEU A 165 12.10 -1.80 1.16
CA LEU A 165 12.56 -3.15 1.50
C LEU A 165 13.81 -3.60 0.74
N SER A 166 14.54 -4.51 1.36
CA SER A 166 15.62 -5.29 0.76
C SER A 166 15.26 -6.76 0.73
N GLU A 167 15.71 -7.50 -0.30
CA GLU A 167 15.52 -8.96 -0.38
C GLU A 167 16.19 -9.72 0.79
N LYS A 168 17.14 -9.08 1.47
CA LYS A 168 17.85 -9.63 2.64
C LYS A 168 17.12 -9.38 3.97
N ASP A 169 16.06 -8.58 3.96
CA ASP A 169 15.30 -8.31 5.19
C ASP A 169 14.59 -9.59 5.65
N ASP A 170 14.74 -9.93 6.92
CA ASP A 170 13.92 -10.94 7.58
C ASP A 170 12.48 -10.42 7.81
N ASP A 171 11.59 -11.32 8.23
CA ASP A 171 10.17 -10.98 8.41
C ASP A 171 9.96 -9.88 9.45
N PHE A 172 10.78 -9.87 10.51
CA PHE A 172 10.76 -8.82 11.52
C PHE A 172 11.10 -7.46 10.91
N THR A 173 12.19 -7.38 10.16
CA THR A 173 12.69 -6.15 9.54
C THR A 173 11.72 -5.63 8.48
N LYS A 174 11.14 -6.53 7.67
CA LYS A 174 10.08 -6.18 6.72
C LYS A 174 8.86 -5.59 7.43
N ALA A 175 8.38 -6.26 8.48
CA ALA A 175 7.24 -5.77 9.26
C ALA A 175 7.51 -4.39 9.84
N LEU A 176 8.69 -4.19 10.45
CA LEU A 176 9.08 -2.91 11.04
C LEU A 176 9.16 -1.76 10.02
N LYS A 177 9.79 -2.01 8.87
CA LYS A 177 9.92 -1.00 7.79
C LYS A 177 8.56 -0.61 7.23
N LEU A 178 7.71 -1.59 6.92
CA LEU A 178 6.35 -1.34 6.42
C LEU A 178 5.47 -0.66 7.47
N TYR A 179 5.63 -1.00 8.75
CA TYR A 179 4.91 -0.37 9.84
C TYR A 179 5.20 1.13 9.91
N LYS A 180 6.49 1.50 9.87
CA LYS A 180 6.92 2.89 9.81
C LYS A 180 6.42 3.59 8.55
N TYR A 181 6.49 2.93 7.38
CA TYR A 181 5.95 3.49 6.14
C TYR A 181 4.48 3.89 6.33
N VAL A 182 3.64 2.96 6.78
CA VAL A 182 2.20 3.21 6.99
C VAL A 182 1.96 4.29 8.03
N ALA A 183 2.67 4.26 9.16
CA ALA A 183 2.50 5.22 10.25
C ALA A 183 2.94 6.65 9.88
N THR A 184 3.77 6.83 8.85
CA THR A 184 4.35 8.13 8.48
C THR A 184 3.83 8.70 7.17
N HIS A 185 3.35 7.86 6.25
CA HIS A 185 2.88 8.29 4.93
C HIS A 185 1.38 8.51 4.87
N ILE A 186 0.63 7.95 5.82
CA ILE A 186 -0.81 8.18 5.92
C ILE A 186 -1.01 9.29 6.97
N THR A 187 -1.86 10.25 6.64
CA THR A 187 -2.37 11.27 7.56
C THR A 187 -3.74 10.82 8.07
N TYR A 188 -3.93 10.85 9.39
CA TYR A 188 -5.20 10.48 10.00
C TYR A 188 -6.30 11.49 9.65
N ASP A 189 -7.42 10.99 9.17
CA ASP A 189 -8.63 11.74 8.84
C ASP A 189 -9.84 10.85 9.15
N ASP A 190 -10.83 11.38 9.87
CA ASP A 190 -11.96 10.65 10.43
C ASP A 190 -13.14 10.48 9.45
N ASP A 191 -13.00 10.89 8.18
CA ASP A 191 -14.01 10.64 7.17
C ASP A 191 -14.17 9.12 6.90
N PRO A 192 -15.35 8.54 7.18
CA PRO A 192 -15.61 7.12 6.98
C PRO A 192 -15.60 6.70 5.50
N MET A 193 -15.54 7.64 4.56
CA MET A 193 -15.45 7.38 3.12
C MET A 193 -14.03 7.09 2.63
N HIS A 194 -13.01 7.23 3.49
CA HIS A 194 -11.65 6.84 3.10
C HIS A 194 -11.56 5.33 2.86
N SER A 195 -10.98 4.97 1.72
CA SER A 195 -10.72 3.58 1.35
C SER A 195 -9.23 3.26 1.42
N SER A 196 -8.88 1.97 1.53
CA SER A 196 -7.48 1.53 1.45
C SER A 196 -6.81 1.89 0.11
N TYR A 197 -7.58 1.98 -0.98
CA TYR A 197 -7.10 2.53 -2.25
C TYR A 197 -6.66 3.99 -2.09
N LYS A 198 -7.51 4.82 -1.50
CA LYS A 198 -7.21 6.24 -1.25
C LYS A 198 -6.03 6.41 -0.29
N GLY A 199 -5.93 5.57 0.75
CA GLY A 199 -4.78 5.61 1.66
C GLY A 199 -3.45 5.33 0.96
N ILE A 200 -3.39 4.39 0.02
CA ILE A 200 -2.17 4.12 -0.76
C ILE A 200 -1.88 5.23 -1.77
N MET A 201 -2.90 5.74 -2.47
CA MET A 201 -2.70 6.69 -3.57
C MET A 201 -2.55 8.14 -3.11
N GLU A 202 -3.21 8.53 -2.02
CA GLU A 202 -3.32 9.91 -1.56
C GLU A 202 -2.76 10.14 -0.14
N GLY A 203 -2.44 9.09 0.61
CA GLY A 203 -1.82 9.22 1.93
C GLY A 203 -2.78 9.75 3.00
N VAL A 204 -4.08 9.42 2.92
CA VAL A 204 -5.09 9.83 3.91
C VAL A 204 -6.00 8.67 4.31
N GLY A 205 -6.41 8.61 5.58
CA GLY A 205 -7.37 7.61 6.03
C GLY A 205 -7.62 7.54 7.53
N LEU A 206 -8.55 6.67 7.91
CA LEU A 206 -8.89 6.33 9.29
C LEU A 206 -8.27 5.00 9.73
N CYS A 207 -8.48 4.58 10.98
CA CYS A 207 -7.88 3.36 11.55
C CYS A 207 -8.03 2.09 10.69
N GLN A 208 -9.20 1.88 10.06
CA GLN A 208 -9.42 0.76 9.14
C GLN A 208 -8.53 0.84 7.89
N THR A 209 -8.30 2.04 7.35
CA THR A 209 -7.39 2.27 6.22
C THR A 209 -5.95 1.89 6.58
N TYR A 210 -5.47 2.31 7.75
CA TYR A 210 -4.12 1.96 8.24
C TYR A 210 -3.96 0.45 8.43
N SER A 211 -4.90 -0.17 9.14
CA SER A 211 -4.95 -1.63 9.38
C SER A 211 -4.91 -2.41 8.07
N SER A 212 -5.80 -2.06 7.14
CA SER A 212 -5.94 -2.75 5.86
C SER A 212 -4.71 -2.59 4.97
N ILE A 213 -4.09 -1.41 4.93
CA ILE A 213 -2.87 -1.18 4.14
C ILE A 213 -1.69 -1.94 4.73
N TYR A 214 -1.52 -1.93 6.05
CA TYR A 214 -0.42 -2.64 6.69
C TYR A 214 -0.55 -4.15 6.50
N GLU A 215 -1.74 -4.71 6.72
CA GLU A 215 -2.09 -6.11 6.42
C GLU A 215 -1.80 -6.46 4.94
N PHE A 216 -2.24 -5.61 4.02
CA PHE A 216 -2.02 -5.82 2.59
C PHE A 216 -0.54 -5.86 2.22
N LEU A 217 0.26 -4.90 2.70
CA LEU A 217 1.69 -4.83 2.41
C LEU A 217 2.47 -6.01 3.03
N LEU A 218 2.11 -6.43 4.25
CA LEU A 218 2.68 -7.61 4.89
C LEU A 218 2.43 -8.88 4.07
N ARG A 219 1.21 -9.07 3.55
CA ARG A 219 0.92 -10.20 2.66
C ARG A 219 1.78 -10.18 1.41
N GLN A 220 1.98 -9.01 0.79
CA GLN A 220 2.81 -8.87 -0.43
C GLN A 220 4.23 -9.41 -0.24
N VAL A 221 4.73 -9.45 1.01
CA VAL A 221 6.07 -9.94 1.34
C VAL A 221 6.06 -11.29 2.06
N GLY A 222 4.93 -12.00 2.05
CA GLY A 222 4.80 -13.37 2.55
C GLY A 222 4.54 -13.50 4.04
N ILE A 223 4.29 -12.39 4.75
CA ILE A 223 4.01 -12.43 6.19
C ILE A 223 2.53 -12.75 6.42
N GLU A 224 2.27 -13.81 7.19
CA GLU A 224 0.90 -14.19 7.55
C GLU A 224 0.30 -13.16 8.52
N CYS A 225 -0.82 -12.58 8.14
CA CYS A 225 -1.49 -11.55 8.92
C CYS A 225 -2.99 -11.55 8.70
N SER A 226 -3.70 -10.77 9.51
CA SER A 226 -5.11 -10.45 9.33
C SER A 226 -5.44 -9.12 9.99
N GLU A 227 -6.48 -8.45 9.52
CA GLU A 227 -7.06 -7.33 10.24
C GLU A 227 -7.74 -7.81 11.53
N ALA A 228 -7.76 -6.93 12.53
CA ALA A 228 -8.46 -7.08 13.80
C ALA A 228 -9.15 -5.75 14.14
N GLY A 229 -10.26 -5.83 14.82
CA GLY A 229 -11.00 -4.66 15.25
C GLY A 229 -11.92 -4.99 16.42
N GLY A 230 -12.20 -3.98 17.24
CA GLY A 230 -12.99 -4.18 18.43
C GLY A 230 -13.26 -2.89 19.19
N PRO A 231 -14.09 -2.98 20.23
CA PRO A 231 -14.40 -1.85 21.08
C PRO A 231 -13.20 -1.48 21.97
N MET A 232 -13.10 -0.20 22.26
CA MET A 232 -12.14 0.40 23.18
C MET A 232 -12.86 0.78 24.49
N ILE A 233 -12.12 0.90 25.59
CA ILE A 233 -12.65 1.28 26.91
C ILE A 233 -13.34 2.65 26.92
N ASN A 234 -12.95 3.55 26.01
CA ASN A 234 -13.55 4.87 25.84
C ASN A 234 -14.87 4.85 25.04
N GLY A 235 -15.37 3.67 24.65
CA GLY A 235 -16.62 3.50 23.90
C GLY A 235 -16.48 3.61 22.38
N THR A 236 -15.28 3.87 21.86
CA THR A 236 -15.03 3.90 20.40
C THR A 236 -14.77 2.48 19.85
N HIS A 237 -14.80 2.33 18.53
CA HIS A 237 -14.29 1.15 17.85
C HIS A 237 -12.97 1.49 17.17
N HIS A 238 -12.07 0.53 17.13
CA HIS A 238 -10.75 0.71 16.52
C HIS A 238 -10.36 -0.51 15.70
N ALA A 239 -9.51 -0.31 14.70
CA ALA A 239 -9.00 -1.35 13.80
C ALA A 239 -7.47 -1.33 13.78
N TRP A 240 -6.87 -2.51 13.74
CA TRP A 240 -5.42 -2.74 13.77
C TRP A 240 -5.09 -4.08 13.10
N THR A 241 -3.81 -4.42 12.98
CA THR A 241 -3.38 -5.65 12.31
C THR A 241 -2.83 -6.66 13.31
N ILE A 242 -3.06 -7.94 13.06
CA ILE A 242 -2.35 -9.05 13.71
C ILE A 242 -1.45 -9.68 12.65
N ALA A 243 -0.16 -9.85 12.96
CA ALA A 243 0.78 -10.50 12.05
C ALA A 243 1.67 -11.50 12.78
N LYS A 244 2.13 -12.50 12.04
CA LYS A 244 2.95 -13.60 12.56
C LYS A 244 4.43 -13.29 12.31
N ILE A 245 5.20 -13.23 13.39
CA ILE A 245 6.66 -13.11 13.36
C ILE A 245 7.25 -14.32 14.06
N ASP A 246 8.18 -15.03 13.42
CA ASP A 246 8.80 -16.26 13.93
C ASP A 246 7.79 -17.31 14.41
N GLY A 247 6.66 -17.44 13.71
CA GLY A 247 5.61 -18.39 14.05
C GLY A 247 4.58 -17.90 15.08
N ILE A 248 4.76 -16.71 15.65
CA ILE A 248 3.95 -16.19 16.76
C ILE A 248 3.18 -14.94 16.35
N ASN A 249 1.91 -14.84 16.72
CA ASN A 249 1.09 -13.67 16.40
C ASN A 249 1.37 -12.53 17.38
N TYR A 250 1.37 -11.30 16.85
CA TYR A 250 1.44 -10.07 17.62
C TYR A 250 0.49 -9.02 17.03
N HIS A 251 0.10 -8.04 17.85
CA HIS A 251 -0.67 -6.87 17.42
C HIS A 251 0.22 -5.74 16.93
N PHE A 252 -0.24 -5.04 15.90
CA PHE A 252 0.43 -3.90 15.29
C PHE A 252 -0.60 -2.80 15.00
N ASP A 253 -0.37 -1.62 15.53
CA ASP A 253 -1.28 -0.47 15.37
C ASP A 253 -0.55 0.75 14.81
N PRO A 254 -0.40 0.85 13.48
CA PRO A 254 0.27 1.99 12.86
C PRO A 254 -0.56 3.29 12.98
N THR A 255 -1.87 3.20 13.28
CA THR A 255 -2.72 4.38 13.51
C THR A 255 -2.36 5.06 14.82
N PHE A 256 -2.27 4.28 15.90
CA PHE A 256 -1.89 4.82 17.21
C PHE A 256 -0.43 5.27 17.22
N GLU A 257 0.45 4.62 16.46
CA GLU A 257 1.82 5.09 16.27
C GLU A 257 1.91 6.43 15.56
N SER A 258 1.18 6.58 14.45
CA SER A 258 1.12 7.81 13.66
C SER A 258 0.66 9.00 14.50
N THR A 259 -0.36 8.79 15.33
CA THR A 259 -0.97 9.83 16.16
C THR A 259 -0.33 9.98 17.55
N ASN A 260 0.68 9.18 17.88
CA ASN A 260 1.38 9.28 19.16
C ASN A 260 2.25 10.55 19.21
N PRO A 261 2.10 11.44 20.20
CA PRO A 261 2.83 12.70 20.25
C PRO A 261 4.34 12.56 20.52
N LEU A 262 4.79 11.41 21.05
CA LEU A 262 6.21 11.17 21.36
C LEU A 262 6.98 10.62 20.17
N SER A 263 6.34 9.79 19.34
CA SER A 263 6.99 9.11 18.22
C SER A 263 6.57 9.66 16.86
N ASN A 264 5.33 10.16 16.72
CA ASN A 264 4.80 10.73 15.48
C ASN A 264 5.09 9.85 14.25
N GLY A 265 4.76 8.55 14.37
CA GLY A 265 4.99 7.54 13.34
C GLY A 265 6.41 6.96 13.28
N GLN A 266 7.39 7.52 13.99
CA GLN A 266 8.81 7.14 13.87
C GLN A 266 9.25 6.01 14.81
N GLY A 267 8.41 5.64 15.77
CA GLY A 267 8.72 4.70 16.84
C GLY A 267 8.12 3.32 16.63
N VAL A 268 7.89 2.65 17.76
CA VAL A 268 7.40 1.27 17.88
C VAL A 268 6.49 1.11 19.12
N MET A 269 5.85 2.21 19.54
CA MET A 269 4.94 2.29 20.69
C MET A 269 3.83 1.24 20.63
N TYR A 270 3.36 0.92 19.43
CA TYR A 270 2.29 -0.05 19.20
C TYR A 270 2.68 -1.17 18.23
N PHE A 271 3.95 -1.54 18.23
CA PHE A 271 4.50 -2.59 17.38
C PHE A 271 4.67 -3.91 18.15
N ALA A 272 4.28 -5.02 17.51
CA ALA A 272 4.45 -6.39 17.97
C ALA A 272 4.05 -6.65 19.44
N MET A 273 2.84 -6.22 19.81
CA MET A 273 2.31 -6.37 21.17
C MET A 273 1.68 -7.75 21.42
N SER A 274 1.78 -8.23 22.66
CA SER A 274 0.95 -9.32 23.18
C SER A 274 -0.51 -8.88 23.39
N ASP A 275 -1.39 -9.84 23.69
CA ASP A 275 -2.79 -9.56 24.05
C ASP A 275 -2.89 -8.65 25.30
N GLU A 276 -2.14 -8.94 26.36
CA GLU A 276 -2.09 -8.15 27.60
C GLU A 276 -1.69 -6.70 27.30
N GLU A 277 -0.62 -6.57 26.54
CA GLU A 277 -0.07 -5.29 26.10
C GLU A 277 -1.04 -4.50 25.22
N ARG A 278 -1.82 -5.17 24.38
CA ARG A 278 -2.88 -4.54 23.59
C ARG A 278 -4.01 -4.05 24.49
N TYR A 279 -4.38 -4.80 25.52
CA TYR A 279 -5.40 -4.38 26.48
C TYR A 279 -4.98 -3.16 27.28
N ASP A 280 -3.70 -3.03 27.61
CA ASP A 280 -3.14 -1.83 28.28
C ASP A 280 -3.29 -0.56 27.42
N THR A 281 -3.47 -0.69 26.10
CA THR A 281 -3.77 0.44 25.20
C THR A 281 -5.26 0.84 25.21
N GLY A 282 -6.08 0.17 26.01
CA GLY A 282 -7.52 0.39 26.14
C GLY A 282 -8.39 -0.46 25.21
N ALA A 283 -7.81 -1.40 24.45
CA ALA A 283 -8.58 -2.33 23.64
C ALA A 283 -9.27 -3.41 24.50
N LEU A 284 -10.47 -3.84 24.13
CA LEU A 284 -11.19 -4.90 24.84
C LEU A 284 -10.91 -6.30 24.22
N PRO A 285 -10.99 -7.39 25.02
CA PRO A 285 -10.56 -8.74 24.62
C PRO A 285 -11.47 -9.44 23.59
N ASN A 286 -12.58 -8.82 23.21
CA ASN A 286 -13.58 -9.32 22.26
C ASN A 286 -13.35 -8.81 20.83
N TYR A 287 -12.09 -8.53 20.46
CA TYR A 287 -11.74 -8.16 19.09
C TYR A 287 -11.91 -9.33 18.12
N ILE A 288 -12.23 -9.00 16.87
CA ILE A 288 -12.48 -9.93 15.78
C ILE A 288 -11.98 -9.30 14.47
N SER A 289 -11.80 -10.10 13.42
CA SER A 289 -11.56 -9.51 12.11
C SER A 289 -12.81 -8.78 11.59
N PRO A 290 -12.68 -7.58 10.98
CA PRO A 290 -13.79 -6.89 10.31
C PRO A 290 -14.46 -7.72 9.21
N THR A 291 -13.75 -8.68 8.62
CA THR A 291 -14.29 -9.54 7.54
C THR A 291 -14.91 -10.84 8.06
N ARG A 292 -15.03 -11.04 9.38
CA ARG A 292 -15.58 -12.28 9.96
C ARG A 292 -16.97 -12.62 9.40
N ASP A 293 -17.84 -11.63 9.25
CA ASP A 293 -19.21 -11.86 8.78
C ASP A 293 -19.25 -12.33 7.31
N TRP A 294 -18.17 -12.11 6.56
CA TRP A 294 -18.01 -12.57 5.17
C TRP A 294 -17.41 -13.98 5.09
N PHE A 295 -16.66 -14.38 6.12
CA PHE A 295 -15.87 -15.62 6.18
C PHE A 295 -16.12 -16.35 7.52
N PRO A 296 -17.06 -17.31 7.56
CA PRO A 296 -17.65 -17.83 8.80
C PRO A 296 -16.70 -18.62 9.72
N ASN A 297 -15.49 -18.96 9.26
CA ASN A 297 -14.48 -19.70 10.03
C ASN A 297 -13.35 -18.80 10.54
N MET A 298 -13.55 -17.49 10.56
CA MET A 298 -12.54 -16.55 11.01
C MET A 298 -12.48 -16.47 12.53
N GLU A 299 -11.51 -17.18 13.09
CA GLU A 299 -11.28 -17.25 14.53
C GLU A 299 -10.41 -16.08 15.04
N ARG A 300 -10.52 -15.81 16.34
CA ARG A 300 -9.65 -14.83 17.02
C ARG A 300 -8.23 -15.40 17.09
N ARG A 301 -7.25 -14.63 16.59
CA ARG A 301 -5.83 -14.95 16.70
C ARG A 301 -5.29 -14.49 18.05
N VAL A 302 -4.79 -15.43 18.86
CA VAL A 302 -4.17 -15.16 20.18
C VAL A 302 -2.75 -14.66 19.99
N CYS A 303 -2.35 -13.64 20.77
CA CYS A 303 -1.02 -13.03 20.78
C CYS A 303 -0.35 -13.25 22.14
N PRO A 304 0.28 -14.41 22.40
CA PRO A 304 0.58 -14.87 23.76
C PRO A 304 1.89 -14.31 24.35
N GLU A 305 2.83 -13.86 23.54
CA GLU A 305 4.19 -13.54 24.00
C GLU A 305 4.47 -12.04 24.00
N ALA A 306 5.11 -11.55 25.07
CA ALA A 306 5.64 -10.20 25.17
C ALA A 306 7.14 -10.14 24.77
N ARG A 307 7.54 -10.89 23.73
CA ARG A 307 8.96 -11.01 23.31
C ARG A 307 9.61 -9.66 23.00
N TYR A 308 8.81 -8.74 22.46
CA TYR A 308 9.24 -7.47 21.91
C TYR A 308 9.01 -6.28 22.84
N SER A 309 8.58 -6.56 24.07
CA SER A 309 8.21 -5.55 25.06
C SER A 309 9.30 -4.53 25.37
N SER A 310 10.55 -4.98 25.36
CA SER A 310 11.73 -4.17 25.69
C SER A 310 11.93 -2.97 24.77
N PHE A 311 11.48 -3.03 23.52
CA PHE A 311 11.65 -1.93 22.60
C PHE A 311 10.37 -1.17 22.25
N ARG A 312 9.19 -1.57 22.77
CA ARG A 312 7.94 -0.86 22.46
C ARG A 312 7.98 0.61 22.85
N ASN A 313 8.66 0.99 23.93
CA ASN A 313 8.74 2.39 24.36
C ASN A 313 9.79 3.24 23.61
N CYS A 314 10.17 2.85 22.39
CA CYS A 314 11.13 3.61 21.57
C CYS A 314 10.40 4.58 20.65
N ASN A 315 10.81 5.85 20.70
CA ASN A 315 10.19 6.93 19.91
C ASN A 315 10.81 7.10 18.53
N LYS A 316 11.94 6.44 18.29
CA LYS A 316 12.65 6.44 17.01
C LYS A 316 13.47 5.15 16.89
N TRP A 317 13.67 4.70 15.66
CA TRP A 317 14.62 3.64 15.35
C TRP A 317 15.34 3.93 14.04
N GLU A 318 16.50 3.31 13.86
CA GLU A 318 17.26 3.32 12.60
C GLU A 318 17.96 1.98 12.38
N ILE A 319 18.27 1.69 11.12
CA ILE A 319 19.08 0.53 10.75
C ILE A 319 20.55 0.97 10.69
N ASP A 320 21.37 0.32 11.49
CA ASP A 320 22.81 0.35 11.38
C ASP A 320 23.24 -0.73 10.37
N ASP A 321 23.43 -0.31 9.12
CA ASP A 321 23.84 -1.20 8.04
C ASP A 321 25.24 -1.81 8.23
N LYS A 322 26.10 -1.14 9.00
CA LYS A 322 27.48 -1.58 9.24
C LYS A 322 27.49 -2.75 10.20
N ASP A 323 26.76 -2.62 11.30
CA ASP A 323 26.71 -3.62 12.36
C ASP A 323 25.55 -4.61 12.20
N LYS A 324 24.72 -4.43 11.15
CA LYS A 324 23.52 -5.23 10.88
C LYS A 324 22.58 -5.27 12.07
N LYS A 325 22.28 -4.09 12.61
CA LYS A 325 21.43 -3.93 13.79
C LYS A 325 20.34 -2.90 13.56
N ILE A 326 19.22 -3.06 14.25
CA ILE A 326 18.23 -2.01 14.43
C ILE A 326 18.52 -1.37 15.79
N LYS A 327 18.86 -0.09 15.78
CA LYS A 327 19.04 0.71 16.99
C LYS A 327 17.75 1.41 17.31
N MET A 328 17.27 1.25 18.53
CA MET A 328 16.05 1.88 18.99
C MET A 328 16.34 2.90 20.08
N TYR A 329 15.68 4.04 19.98
CA TYR A 329 16.01 5.25 20.71
C TYR A 329 14.85 5.70 21.59
N ASN A 330 15.23 6.31 22.72
CA ASN A 330 14.35 7.16 23.51
C ASN A 330 15.15 8.40 23.94
N ASN A 331 14.66 9.60 23.61
CA ASN A 331 15.36 10.87 23.85
C ASN A 331 16.83 10.84 23.38
N ASP A 332 17.04 10.41 22.12
CA ASP A 332 18.35 10.29 21.45
C ASP A 332 19.36 9.32 22.10
N LYS A 333 18.93 8.51 23.07
CA LYS A 333 19.74 7.44 23.66
C LYS A 333 19.31 6.10 23.11
N VAL A 334 20.27 5.29 22.67
CA VAL A 334 20.03 3.88 22.33
C VAL A 334 19.57 3.17 23.60
N VAL A 335 18.36 2.62 23.57
CA VAL A 335 17.77 1.85 24.67
C VAL A 335 17.70 0.35 24.35
N TYR A 336 17.76 -0.01 23.07
CA TYR A 336 17.77 -1.39 22.61
C TYR A 336 18.49 -1.54 21.27
N GLU A 337 19.09 -2.69 21.06
CA GLU A 337 19.66 -3.12 19.77
C GLU A 337 19.06 -4.49 19.41
N TYR A 338 18.57 -4.62 18.18
CA TYR A 338 18.10 -5.88 17.62
C TYR A 338 19.04 -6.30 16.50
N ASP A 339 19.52 -7.54 16.53
CA ASP A 339 20.36 -8.07 15.45
C ASP A 339 19.50 -8.41 14.23
N ILE A 340 19.79 -7.76 13.10
CA ILE A 340 19.24 -8.10 11.79
C ILE A 340 20.01 -9.33 11.33
N MET A 341 19.35 -10.48 11.24
CA MET A 341 19.90 -11.79 10.86
C MET A 341 20.54 -12.63 11.98
N LYS A 342 19.97 -13.82 12.17
CA LYS A 342 20.71 -15.03 12.57
C LYS A 342 20.73 -16.03 11.42
#